data_AF-A0A349EW23-F1
#
_entry.id   AF-A0A349EW23-F1
#
_cell.length_a   1.000
_cell.length_b   1.000
_cell.length_c   1.000
_cell.angle_alpha   90.00
_cell.angle_beta   90.00
_cell.angle_gamma   90.00
#
_symmetry.space_group_name_H-M   'P 1'
#
loop_
_entity.id
_entity.type
_entity.pdbx_description
1 polymer ?
#
loop_
_entity_poly.entity_id
_entity_poly.type
_entity_poly.pdbx_seq_one_letter_code
_entity_poly.pdbx_strand_id
1 'polypeptide(L)'
;MLKEIKCEKFSDHIPDKTIHFLNGLNCVVGANDALNSIGKSSLLLIVDFCFGGNAYCVKDSDVRQNIGDHVICFTFEFDNIEYHFCRDTADFGHFYDCDSSYGKISDKKPIG
;
A
#
# COMPACT_ATOMS: atom_id res chain seq x y z
N MET A 1 -4.75 -10.52 -8.86
CA MET A 1 -4.93 -9.04 -8.84
C MET A 1 -4.60 -8.49 -7.47
N LEU A 2 -4.29 -7.20 -7.36
CA LEU A 2 -4.25 -6.51 -6.08
C LEU A 2 -5.69 -6.40 -5.55
N LYS A 3 -5.96 -7.01 -4.40
CA LYS A 3 -7.31 -7.11 -3.81
C LYS A 3 -7.55 -6.02 -2.78
N GLU A 4 -6.55 -5.74 -1.95
CA GLU A 4 -6.64 -4.68 -0.94
C GLU A 4 -5.27 -4.16 -0.51
N ILE A 5 -5.28 -2.95 0.03
CA ILE A 5 -4.15 -2.32 0.71
C ILE A 5 -4.65 -1.77 2.04
N LYS A 6 -3.95 -2.10 3.13
CA LYS A 6 -4.17 -1.61 4.48
C LYS A 6 -2.98 -0.81 4.98
N CYS A 7 -3.25 0.33 5.61
CA CYS A 7 -2.23 1.13 6.27
C CYS A 7 -2.84 1.97 7.40
N GLU A 8 -2.31 1.85 8.61
CA GLU A 8 -2.78 2.61 9.80
C GLU A 8 -2.70 4.14 9.61
N LYS A 9 -1.86 4.61 8.68
CA LYS A 9 -1.70 6.03 8.34
C LYS A 9 -2.74 6.56 7.35
N PHE A 10 -3.59 5.71 6.78
CA PHE A 10 -4.70 6.17 5.96
C PHE A 10 -5.67 7.04 6.78
N SER A 11 -6.39 7.93 6.10
CA SER A 11 -7.37 8.82 6.74
C SER A 11 -8.43 8.03 7.49
N ASP A 12 -8.97 8.57 8.58
CA ASP A 12 -10.12 8.00 9.31
C ASP A 12 -11.38 7.89 8.44
N HIS A 13 -11.43 8.58 7.30
CA HIS A 13 -12.50 8.43 6.32
C HIS A 13 -12.42 7.13 5.51
N ILE A 14 -11.30 6.41 5.56
CA ILE A 14 -11.16 5.09 4.94
C ILE A 14 -11.60 4.04 5.97
N PRO A 15 -12.70 3.30 5.71
CA PRO A 15 -13.17 2.25 6.60
C PRO A 15 -12.06 1.24 6.89
N ASP A 16 -11.88 0.89 8.17
CA ASP A 16 -10.90 -0.08 8.65
C ASP A 16 -9.47 0.15 8.14
N LYS A 17 -9.14 1.39 7.77
CA LYS A 17 -7.84 1.77 7.19
C LYS A 17 -7.46 0.95 5.95
N THR A 18 -8.46 0.45 5.22
CA THR A 18 -8.28 -0.48 4.10
C THR A 18 -8.96 0.01 2.82
N ILE A 19 -8.22 -0.03 1.72
CA ILE A 19 -8.74 0.25 0.37
C ILE A 19 -8.91 -1.09 -0.34
N HIS A 20 -10.15 -1.42 -0.73
CA HIS A 20 -10.47 -2.62 -1.50
C HIS A 20 -10.57 -2.30 -2.99
N PHE A 21 -9.99 -3.16 -3.81
CA PHE A 21 -10.05 -3.08 -5.26
C PHE A 21 -11.06 -4.07 -5.81
N LEU A 22 -11.79 -3.64 -6.83
CA LEU A 22 -12.74 -4.48 -7.56
C LEU A 22 -12.09 -5.05 -8.82
N ASN A 23 -12.66 -6.15 -9.32
CA ASN A 23 -12.29 -6.68 -10.63
C ASN A 23 -12.54 -5.63 -11.73
N GLY A 24 -11.58 -5.49 -12.65
CA GLY A 24 -11.66 -4.57 -13.77
C GLY A 24 -11.04 -3.20 -13.47
N LEU A 25 -11.74 -2.13 -13.84
CA LEU A 25 -11.22 -0.76 -13.75
C LEU A 25 -11.56 -0.13 -12.39
N ASN A 26 -10.52 0.26 -11.65
CA ASN A 26 -10.64 1.07 -10.45
C ASN A 26 -10.19 2.50 -10.76
N CYS A 27 -10.94 3.50 -10.31
CA CYS A 27 -10.68 4.91 -10.59
C CYS A 27 -10.43 5.68 -9.29
N VAL A 28 -9.33 6.42 -9.23
CA VAL A 28 -9.04 7.35 -8.13
C VAL A 28 -9.43 8.76 -8.58
N VAL A 29 -10.55 9.27 -8.06
CA VAL A 29 -11.14 10.55 -8.49
C VAL A 29 -10.84 11.65 -7.47
N GLY A 30 -10.36 12.80 -7.96
CA GLY A 30 -10.13 13.97 -7.12
C GLY A 30 -11.37 14.84 -6.95
N ALA A 31 -11.36 15.72 -5.95
CA ALA A 31 -12.36 16.78 -5.85
C ALA A 31 -12.21 17.79 -7.01
N ASN A 32 -13.32 18.41 -7.41
CA ASN A 32 -13.37 19.45 -8.45
C ASN A 32 -12.82 20.80 -7.99
N ASP A 33 -12.64 20.96 -6.69
CA ASP A 33 -12.21 22.21 -6.09
C ASP A 33 -10.69 22.22 -6.06
N ALA A 34 -10.07 23.33 -6.47
CA ALA A 34 -8.61 23.50 -6.63
C ALA A 34 -7.79 23.39 -5.31
N LEU A 35 -8.35 22.78 -4.27
CA LEU A 35 -7.59 22.21 -3.17
C LEU A 35 -6.73 21.09 -3.75
N ASN A 36 -5.41 21.26 -3.61
CA ASN A 36 -4.43 20.33 -4.14
C ASN A 36 -4.85 18.89 -3.89
N SER A 37 -4.57 18.07 -4.89
CA SER A 37 -5.00 16.68 -5.06
C SER A 37 -4.35 15.69 -4.06
N ILE A 38 -4.37 16.02 -2.76
CA ILE A 38 -3.68 15.34 -1.67
C ILE A 38 -4.05 13.84 -1.68
N GLY A 39 -3.03 12.99 -1.76
CA GLY A 39 -3.15 11.53 -1.64
C GLY A 39 -3.35 10.74 -2.94
N LYS A 40 -3.66 11.37 -4.09
CA LYS A 40 -3.86 10.61 -5.35
C LYS A 40 -2.58 10.01 -5.90
N SER A 41 -1.58 10.86 -6.14
CA SER A 41 -0.26 10.40 -6.60
C SER A 41 0.37 9.48 -5.55
N SER A 42 0.20 9.79 -4.27
CA SER A 42 0.69 8.95 -3.17
C SER A 42 0.03 7.56 -3.20
N LEU A 43 -1.28 7.45 -3.40
CA LEU A 43 -1.95 6.14 -3.53
C LEU A 43 -1.43 5.35 -4.74
N LEU A 44 -1.20 6.00 -5.88
CA LEU A 44 -0.62 5.33 -7.06
C LEU A 44 0.83 4.87 -6.81
N LEU A 45 1.61 5.64 -6.04
CA LEU A 45 2.94 5.24 -5.59
C LEU A 45 2.90 4.10 -4.57
N ILE A 46 1.88 4.05 -3.71
CA ILE A 46 1.64 2.92 -2.80
C ILE A 46 1.28 1.66 -3.59
N VAL A 47 0.49 1.76 -4.67
CA VAL A 47 0.25 0.63 -5.56
C VAL A 47 1.57 0.15 -6.18
N ASP A 48 2.39 1.04 -6.74
CA ASP A 48 3.74 0.70 -7.23
C ASP A 48 4.58 -0.01 -6.14
N PHE A 49 4.51 0.49 -4.90
CA PHE A 49 5.16 -0.11 -3.74
C PHE A 49 4.64 -1.52 -3.44
N CYS A 50 3.34 -1.80 -3.51
CA CYS A 50 2.83 -3.17 -3.35
C CYS A 50 3.38 -4.13 -4.42
N PHE A 51 3.68 -3.63 -5.61
CA PHE A 51 4.27 -4.41 -6.72
C PHE A 51 5.80 -4.49 -6.70
N GLY A 52 6.46 -4.02 -5.63
CA GLY A 52 7.93 -4.10 -5.49
C GLY A 52 8.68 -2.82 -5.87
N GLY A 53 7.98 -1.78 -6.32
CA GLY A 53 8.56 -0.47 -6.54
C GLY A 53 9.02 0.19 -5.24
N ASN A 54 9.90 1.19 -5.36
CA ASN A 54 10.47 1.94 -4.22
C ASN A 54 10.24 3.45 -4.36
N ALA A 55 9.50 3.89 -5.39
CA ALA A 55 9.31 5.31 -5.69
C ALA A 55 8.59 6.03 -4.55
N TYR A 56 7.63 5.38 -3.88
CA TYR A 56 6.96 5.91 -2.70
C TYR A 56 7.93 6.34 -1.60
N CYS A 57 8.93 5.50 -1.29
CA CYS A 57 9.90 5.78 -0.23
C CYS A 57 11.03 6.74 -0.67
N VAL A 58 11.37 6.76 -1.96
CA VAL A 58 12.52 7.52 -2.50
C VAL A 58 12.13 8.91 -2.98
N LYS A 59 10.95 9.06 -3.60
CA LYS A 59 10.54 10.30 -4.27
C LYS A 59 9.64 11.19 -3.41
N ASP A 60 8.98 10.63 -2.40
CA ASP A 60 8.02 11.36 -1.58
C ASP A 60 8.66 11.78 -0.23
N SER A 61 9.50 12.81 -0.27
CA SER A 61 10.11 13.39 0.93
C SER A 61 9.06 13.89 1.92
N ASP A 62 7.92 14.36 1.40
CA ASP A 62 6.84 14.93 2.19
C ASP A 62 6.12 13.84 2.99
N VAL A 63 5.92 12.64 2.42
CA VAL A 63 5.39 11.49 3.17
C VAL A 63 6.29 11.13 4.33
N ARG A 64 7.61 10.98 4.11
CA ARG A 64 8.52 10.65 5.22
C ARG A 64 8.55 11.72 6.30
N GLN A 65 8.52 13.01 5.91
CA GLN A 65 8.56 14.12 6.87
C GLN A 65 7.26 14.29 7.66
N ASN A 66 6.10 14.07 7.03
CA ASN A 66 4.80 14.36 7.64
C ASN A 66 4.10 13.13 8.24
N ILE A 67 4.28 11.95 7.65
CA ILE A 67 3.61 10.70 8.08
C ILE A 67 4.51 9.88 9.00
N GLY A 68 5.82 9.93 8.75
CA GLY A 68 6.84 9.09 9.39
C GLY A 68 6.87 7.67 8.81
N ASP A 69 7.73 6.83 9.37
CA ASP A 69 7.81 5.42 9.00
C ASP A 69 6.50 4.69 9.33
N HIS A 70 6.11 3.82 8.42
CA HIS A 70 4.88 3.04 8.50
C HIS A 70 4.94 1.78 7.66
N VAL A 71 4.03 0.86 7.95
CA VAL A 71 3.88 -0.41 7.26
C VAL A 71 2.68 -0.34 6.32
N ILE A 72 2.87 -0.86 5.11
CA ILE A 72 1.82 -1.06 4.12
C ILE A 72 1.60 -2.56 3.99
N CYS A 73 0.40 -3.01 4.30
CA CYS A 73 -0.02 -4.39 4.15
C CYS A 73 -0.95 -4.51 2.94
N PHE A 74 -0.87 -5.60 2.20
CA PHE A 74 -1.64 -5.77 0.96
C PHE A 74 -1.86 -7.23 0.64
N THR A 75 -2.92 -7.49 -0.11
CA THR A 75 -3.31 -8.84 -0.53
C THR A 75 -3.34 -8.93 -2.04
N PHE A 76 -2.68 -9.95 -2.58
CA PHE A 76 -2.87 -10.37 -3.95
C PHE A 76 -3.76 -11.62 -4.00
N GLU A 77 -4.63 -11.69 -5.00
CA GLU A 77 -5.42 -12.89 -5.29
C GLU A 77 -5.00 -13.49 -6.64
N PHE A 78 -4.60 -14.75 -6.68
CA PHE A 78 -4.30 -15.49 -7.91
C PHE A 78 -5.01 -16.84 -7.86
N ASP A 79 -5.75 -17.20 -8.92
CA ASP A 79 -6.51 -18.46 -8.98
C ASP A 79 -7.42 -18.70 -7.76
N ASN A 80 -8.06 -17.63 -7.26
CA ASN A 80 -8.87 -17.60 -6.03
C ASN A 80 -8.11 -17.93 -4.74
N ILE A 81 -6.77 -17.84 -4.75
CA ILE A 81 -5.91 -17.99 -3.58
C ILE A 81 -5.39 -16.60 -3.19
N GLU A 82 -5.59 -16.25 -1.93
CA GLU A 82 -5.09 -15.00 -1.36
C GLU A 82 -3.68 -15.17 -0.80
N TYR A 83 -2.86 -14.15 -1.04
CA TYR A 83 -1.50 -14.04 -0.56
C TYR A 83 -1.35 -12.67 0.11
N HIS A 84 -1.04 -12.69 1.41
CA HIS A 84 -0.94 -11.50 2.23
C HIS A 84 0.52 -11.14 2.48
N PHE A 85 0.84 -9.86 2.32
CA PHE A 85 2.18 -9.35 2.52
C PHE A 85 2.15 -8.03 3.28
N CYS A 86 3.26 -7.70 3.93
CA CYS A 86 3.51 -6.35 4.42
C CYS A 86 4.92 -5.89 4.03
N ARG A 87 5.06 -4.59 3.74
CA ARG A 87 6.34 -3.90 3.49
C ARG A 87 6.48 -2.70 4.39
N ASP A 88 7.66 -2.54 4.98
CA ASP A 88 8.01 -1.40 5.80
C ASP A 88 8.64 -0.30 4.95
N THR A 89 8.27 0.96 5.19
CA THR A 89 8.84 2.12 4.51
C THR A 89 10.20 2.55 5.09
N ALA A 90 10.55 2.11 6.30
CA ALA A 90 11.88 2.25 6.88
C ALA A 90 12.87 1.26 6.26
N ASP A 91 12.42 0.03 6.02
CA ASP A 91 13.19 -1.06 5.40
C ASP A 91 12.51 -1.55 4.11
N PHE A 92 12.38 -0.63 3.15
CA PHE A 92 11.73 -0.91 1.88
C PHE A 92 12.47 -1.94 1.01
N GLY A 93 13.67 -2.39 1.41
CA GLY A 93 14.35 -3.50 0.77
C GLY A 93 13.74 -4.88 1.08
N HIS A 94 12.79 -4.97 2.01
CA HIS A 94 12.26 -6.23 2.50
C HIS A 94 10.72 -6.27 2.48
N PHE A 95 10.17 -7.47 2.42
CA PHE A 95 8.75 -7.75 2.60
C PHE A 95 8.56 -9.01 3.43
N TYR A 96 7.39 -9.16 4.03
CA TYR A 96 7.10 -10.28 4.91
C TYR A 96 5.82 -10.96 4.45
N ASP A 97 5.82 -12.31 4.47
CA ASP A 97 4.59 -13.08 4.30
C ASP A 97 3.76 -12.96 5.57
N CYS A 98 2.45 -12.82 5.40
CA CYS A 98 1.51 -12.68 6.49
C CYS A 98 0.38 -13.71 6.43
N ASP A 99 -0.27 -13.92 7.57
CA ASP A 99 -1.58 -14.54 7.62
C ASP A 99 -2.67 -13.54 7.19
N SER A 100 -3.92 -13.99 7.15
CA SER A 100 -5.08 -13.18 6.77
C SER A 100 -5.40 -12.04 7.76
N SER A 101 -4.80 -12.03 8.94
CA SER A 101 -4.87 -10.94 9.90
C SER A 101 -3.70 -9.96 9.80
N TYR A 102 -2.85 -10.13 8.77
CA TYR A 102 -1.57 -9.45 8.59
C TYR A 102 -0.55 -9.73 9.71
N GLY A 103 -0.72 -10.84 10.44
CA GLY A 103 0.28 -11.37 11.36
C GLY A 103 1.46 -11.94 10.59
N LYS A 104 2.68 -11.52 10.94
CA LYS A 104 3.91 -11.95 10.27
C LYS A 104 4.13 -13.46 10.41
N ILE A 105 4.24 -14.17 9.29
CA ILE A 105 4.54 -15.61 9.23
C ILE A 105 6.04 -15.85 8.99
N SER A 106 6.64 -15.15 8.03
CA SER A 106 8.05 -15.34 7.69
C SER A 106 8.71 -14.13 7.02
N ASP A 107 10.03 -14.07 7.12
CA ASP A 107 10.86 -13.10 6.40
C ASP A 107 11.16 -13.56 4.99
N LYS A 108 10.87 -12.72 3.99
CA LYS A 108 11.31 -12.96 2.61
C LYS A 108 12.10 -11.76 2.08
N LYS A 109 13.22 -12.06 1.41
CA LYS A 109 13.95 -11.06 0.64
C LYS A 109 13.34 -10.99 -0.77
N PRO A 110 13.23 -9.80 -1.38
CA PRO A 110 12.96 -9.68 -2.81
C PRO A 110 13.90 -10.59 -3.59
N ILE A 111 13.34 -11.29 -4.57
CA ILE A 111 14.12 -11.97 -5.59
C ILE A 111 14.64 -10.85 -6.51
N GLY A 112 15.82 -10.32 -6.16
CA GLY A 112 16.56 -9.32 -6.94
C GLY A 112 17.95 -9.84 -7.25
#